data_AF-A0A7Y5GV04-F1
#
_entry.id   AF-A0A7Y5GV04-F1
#
_cell.length_a   1.000
_cell.length_b   1.000
_cell.length_c   1.000
_cell.angle_alpha   90.00
_cell.angle_beta   90.00
_cell.angle_gamma   90.00
#
_symmetry.space_group_name_H-M   'P 1'
#
loop_
_entity.id
_entity.type
_entity.pdbx_description
1 polymer ?
#
loop_
_entity_poly.entity_id
_entity_poly.type
_entity_poly.pdbx_seq_one_letter_code
_entity_poly.pdbx_strand_id
1 'polypeptide(L)'
;MTRLYTDLQWSFLGLRVVFDSPETFVGMNMWLLARCVVFFRGIFGQPDFRRIVRKNPESYREYGAGIFTGEAAKAGQDKNFIKKHRIPGHVFTNCSRRTAFDVNRWTLLALLFVLIACEKENTGGDVVSTAGDDMSETSADTHDLGAEDIAAGKANDAVSDDADTGAADTTETADIVTDALVYTRCPYTTRTGRFTVDLKETTTSIDGVVANGVVPQNVPTVTLTEGGCSLYYPRSLFCEPACEPGFTCGTDGLCVPYPTNQSVGTVTFSGLSAEVSLNPIPPQQIYYFTGSMPYPGFTAGQPVTLNAAGGNHAPFSLTAHGVTPIVPISTSLPFNADEPATLLWEKAPADSATAVFVTVNLANHGGVPARIECIVADTGELTIASSLVAALLDIGYSGFPTVALSRESVSSTTTDLGCIELVLQSEVVLDVAISGLISCSSSEDCPDGQSCLSDLHCQ
;
A
#
# COMPACT_ATOMS: atom_id res chain seq x y z
N MET A 1 54.63 12.24 39.40
CA MET A 1 53.39 11.97 40.14
C MET A 1 52.24 12.36 39.22
N THR A 2 51.28 11.56 38.78
CA THR A 2 50.89 10.17 39.05
C THR A 2 49.99 9.72 37.87
N ARG A 3 50.02 8.43 37.54
CA ARG A 3 49.23 7.73 36.51
C ARG A 3 47.73 7.62 36.83
N LEU A 4 46.93 7.35 35.79
CA LEU A 4 45.93 6.25 35.60
C LEU A 4 44.82 6.80 34.66
N TYR A 5 44.69 6.41 33.38
CA TYR A 5 44.20 5.14 32.78
C TYR A 5 42.93 4.56 33.40
N THR A 6 41.82 4.67 32.67
CA THR A 6 40.69 3.73 32.69
C THR A 6 40.11 3.59 31.28
N ASP A 7 40.03 2.33 30.87
CA ASP A 7 39.50 1.80 29.62
C ASP A 7 37.97 1.94 29.50
N LEU A 8 37.48 2.06 28.25
CA LEU A 8 36.10 1.76 27.89
C LEU A 8 36.15 0.66 26.81
N GLN A 9 35.73 -0.54 27.19
CA GLN A 9 35.55 -1.68 26.31
C GLN A 9 34.15 -1.66 25.70
N TRP A 10 34.10 -1.74 24.37
CA TRP A 10 32.94 -2.26 23.63
C TRP A 10 33.42 -3.49 22.85
N SER A 11 32.75 -4.61 23.04
CA SER A 11 33.00 -5.85 22.31
C SER A 11 31.89 -6.05 21.29
N PHE A 12 32.22 -5.95 20.00
CA PHE A 12 31.52 -6.65 18.91
C PHE A 12 32.54 -7.01 17.82
N LEU A 13 32.46 -8.27 17.38
CA LEU A 13 33.18 -9.02 16.34
C LEU A 13 34.46 -8.43 15.70
N GLY A 14 35.53 -9.22 15.79
CA GLY A 14 36.86 -8.89 15.33
C GLY A 14 37.07 -8.92 13.82
N LEU A 15 37.67 -7.84 13.32
CA LEU A 15 38.68 -7.85 12.28
C LEU A 15 39.58 -6.62 12.51
N ARG A 16 40.86 -6.81 12.85
CA ARG A 16 41.84 -5.71 12.93
C ARG A 16 42.69 -5.70 11.67
N VAL A 17 42.60 -4.63 10.89
CA VAL A 17 43.66 -4.19 9.99
C VAL A 17 44.30 -2.97 10.63
N VAL A 18 45.58 -3.07 10.96
CA VAL A 18 46.37 -1.96 11.52
C VAL A 18 47.09 -1.28 10.36
N PHE A 19 46.87 0.02 10.19
CA PHE A 19 47.76 0.87 9.40
C PHE A 19 48.55 1.77 10.35
N ASP A 20 49.86 1.71 10.20
CA ASP A 20 50.84 2.43 11.01
C ASP A 20 51.36 3.64 10.21
N SER A 21 51.43 4.78 10.89
CA SER A 21 52.00 6.08 10.49
C SER A 21 51.25 7.00 9.49
N PRO A 22 51.26 8.34 9.75
CA PRO A 22 50.78 9.36 8.83
C PRO A 22 51.98 10.01 8.12
N GLU A 23 52.14 9.82 6.82
CA GLU A 23 52.83 10.75 5.90
C GLU A 23 52.96 10.10 4.52
N THR A 24 52.19 10.59 3.54
CA THR A 24 52.53 10.79 2.11
C THR A 24 51.24 10.88 1.30
N PHE A 25 50.85 12.11 0.94
CA PHE A 25 49.76 12.37 -0.01
C PHE A 25 50.32 13.16 -1.19
N VAL A 26 50.95 12.47 -2.13
CA VAL A 26 51.20 12.97 -3.48
C VAL A 26 51.12 11.81 -4.47
N GLY A 27 50.10 11.83 -5.32
CA GLY A 27 50.13 11.15 -6.63
C GLY A 27 49.14 10.01 -6.82
N MET A 28 48.48 10.03 -7.99
CA MET A 28 47.59 9.02 -8.60
C MET A 28 46.11 9.10 -8.16
N ASN A 29 45.10 9.10 -9.03
CA ASN A 29 45.12 8.96 -10.49
C ASN A 29 43.80 9.48 -11.10
N MET A 30 43.96 10.22 -12.19
CA MET A 30 42.93 10.78 -13.07
C MET A 30 42.41 9.68 -14.03
N TRP A 31 41.91 8.57 -13.46
CA TRP A 31 41.43 7.40 -14.21
C TRP A 31 40.00 6.96 -13.86
N LEU A 32 39.33 7.61 -12.89
CA LEU A 32 37.93 7.31 -12.56
C LEU A 32 36.89 8.28 -13.17
N LEU A 33 37.29 9.47 -13.62
CA LEU A 33 36.34 10.47 -14.15
C LEU A 33 35.87 10.19 -15.60
N ALA A 34 36.56 9.31 -16.33
CA ALA A 34 36.17 8.96 -17.71
C ALA A 34 35.05 7.90 -17.80
N ARG A 35 34.64 7.27 -16.69
CA ARG A 35 33.53 6.29 -16.68
C ARG A 35 32.18 6.85 -16.22
N CYS A 36 32.13 8.03 -15.61
CA CYS A 36 30.85 8.66 -15.22
C CYS A 36 30.10 9.34 -16.36
N VAL A 37 30.76 9.65 -17.49
CA VAL A 37 30.12 10.36 -18.61
C VAL A 37 29.39 9.42 -19.59
N VAL A 38 29.68 8.11 -19.55
CA VAL A 38 28.99 7.12 -20.42
C VAL A 38 27.68 6.62 -19.79
N PHE A 39 27.51 6.75 -18.47
CA PHE A 39 26.34 6.21 -17.75
C PHE A 39 25.07 7.08 -17.83
N PHE A 40 25.17 8.35 -18.26
CA PHE A 40 24.02 9.27 -18.28
C PHE A 40 23.30 9.40 -19.64
N ARG A 41 23.71 8.66 -20.67
CA ARG A 41 23.09 8.71 -22.01
C ARG A 41 22.06 7.62 -22.31
N GLY A 42 21.79 6.69 -21.38
CA GLY A 42 20.89 5.56 -21.60
C GLY A 42 19.46 5.70 -21.09
N ILE A 43 19.11 6.77 -20.36
CA ILE A 43 17.88 6.77 -19.50
C ILE A 43 16.72 7.63 -20.06
N PHE A 44 16.84 8.23 -21.25
CA PHE A 44 15.71 8.96 -21.87
C PHE A 44 15.43 8.49 -23.31
N GLY A 45 15.00 7.23 -23.43
CA GLY A 45 14.24 6.78 -24.60
C GLY A 45 12.77 7.13 -24.40
N GLN A 46 12.24 8.07 -25.18
CA GLN A 46 10.80 8.35 -25.19
C GLN A 46 10.02 7.11 -25.66
N PRO A 47 9.00 6.63 -24.92
CA PRO A 47 8.14 5.57 -25.43
C PRO A 47 7.23 6.13 -26.54
N ASP A 48 7.38 5.57 -27.74
CA ASP A 48 6.49 5.78 -28.88
C ASP A 48 5.15 5.09 -28.56
N PHE A 49 4.17 5.85 -28.07
CA PHE A 49 2.80 5.37 -27.82
C PHE A 49 2.09 5.09 -29.15
N ARG A 50 2.44 3.98 -29.80
CA ARG A 50 1.61 3.41 -30.87
C ARG A 50 0.55 2.53 -30.24
N ARG A 51 -0.68 3.04 -30.27
CA ARG A 51 -1.93 2.34 -29.98
C ARG A 51 -2.00 1.05 -30.82
N ILE A 52 -1.66 -0.10 -30.23
CA ILE A 52 -1.93 -1.40 -30.84
C ILE A 52 -3.42 -1.68 -30.64
N VAL A 53 -4.24 -1.32 -31.63
CA VAL A 53 -5.58 -1.88 -31.76
C VAL A 53 -5.42 -3.29 -32.31
N ARG A 54 -5.36 -4.30 -31.43
CA ARG A 54 -5.55 -5.70 -31.85
C ARG A 54 -7.02 -5.87 -32.21
N LYS A 55 -7.33 -5.90 -33.51
CA LYS A 55 -8.54 -6.56 -34.00
C LYS A 55 -8.29 -8.05 -33.91
N ASN A 56 -8.91 -8.71 -32.93
CA ASN A 56 -9.02 -10.16 -32.89
C ASN A 56 -10.30 -10.55 -33.65
N PRO A 57 -10.24 -11.14 -34.85
CA PRO A 57 -11.44 -11.47 -35.62
C PRO A 57 -11.79 -12.93 -35.39
N GLU A 58 -12.24 -13.31 -34.19
CA GLU A 58 -12.92 -14.59 -33.93
C GLU A 58 -13.36 -14.68 -32.46
N SER A 59 -14.48 -14.04 -32.13
CA SER A 59 -15.37 -14.39 -30.99
C SER A 59 -16.51 -13.38 -30.87
N TYR A 60 -17.38 -13.33 -31.89
CA TYR A 60 -18.74 -12.87 -31.66
C TYR A 60 -19.54 -14.04 -31.08
N ARG A 61 -19.61 -14.13 -29.75
CA ARG A 61 -20.76 -14.75 -29.07
C ARG A 61 -21.63 -13.62 -28.55
N GLU A 62 -22.72 -13.36 -29.25
CA GLU A 62 -23.82 -12.55 -28.74
C GLU A 62 -24.41 -13.24 -27.51
N TYR A 63 -24.27 -12.62 -26.33
CA TYR A 63 -25.17 -12.88 -25.21
C TYR A 63 -26.42 -12.01 -25.40
N GLY A 64 -27.38 -12.53 -26.16
CA GLY A 64 -28.74 -12.02 -26.18
C GLY A 64 -29.51 -12.56 -24.97
N ALA A 65 -29.55 -11.81 -23.87
CA ALA A 65 -30.48 -12.06 -22.78
C ALA A 65 -31.87 -11.50 -23.17
N GLY A 66 -32.61 -12.26 -23.96
CA GLY A 66 -34.03 -12.03 -24.22
C GLY A 66 -34.89 -12.77 -23.19
N ILE A 67 -35.47 -12.03 -22.25
CA ILE A 67 -36.60 -12.49 -21.45
C ILE A 67 -37.86 -12.21 -22.28
N PHE A 68 -38.59 -13.25 -22.71
CA PHE A 68 -40.02 -13.15 -22.95
C PHE A 68 -40.74 -14.44 -22.55
N THR A 69 -41.71 -14.24 -21.67
CA THR A 69 -42.79 -15.15 -21.29
C THR A 69 -43.54 -15.66 -22.52
N GLY A 70 -43.88 -16.95 -22.51
CA GLY A 70 -44.55 -17.61 -23.63
C GLY A 70 -46.01 -17.20 -23.83
N GLU A 71 -46.45 -17.27 -25.08
CA GLU A 71 -47.79 -17.73 -25.45
C GLU A 71 -47.80 -18.22 -26.91
N ALA A 72 -48.72 -19.14 -27.19
CA ALA A 72 -48.72 -20.07 -28.32
C ALA A 72 -48.95 -19.45 -29.71
N ALA A 73 -48.40 -20.08 -30.77
CA ALA A 73 -49.15 -20.75 -31.85
C ALA A 73 -48.37 -20.92 -33.17
N LYS A 74 -48.55 -22.11 -33.77
CA LYS A 74 -48.53 -22.47 -35.20
C LYS A 74 -47.20 -22.50 -35.99
N ALA A 75 -46.77 -23.74 -36.24
CA ALA A 75 -46.64 -24.41 -37.55
C ALA A 75 -46.05 -23.64 -38.75
N GLY A 76 -44.99 -24.21 -39.34
CA GLY A 76 -44.58 -23.92 -40.71
C GLY A 76 -43.20 -24.48 -41.04
N GLN A 77 -43.15 -25.64 -41.69
CA GLN A 77 -41.98 -26.16 -42.38
C GLN A 77 -41.57 -25.21 -43.51
N ASP A 78 -40.27 -24.98 -43.71
CA ASP A 78 -39.70 -25.22 -45.05
C ASP A 78 -38.17 -25.32 -45.05
N LYS A 79 -37.68 -26.31 -45.80
CA LYS A 79 -36.28 -26.53 -46.18
C LYS A 79 -36.06 -25.94 -47.58
N ASN A 80 -34.78 -25.73 -47.93
CA ASN A 80 -34.18 -25.53 -49.28
C ASN A 80 -33.53 -24.13 -49.47
N PHE A 81 -32.46 -23.90 -50.22
CA PHE A 81 -31.41 -24.68 -50.89
C PHE A 81 -30.52 -23.65 -51.64
N ILE A 82 -29.19 -23.78 -51.56
CA ILE A 82 -28.09 -23.40 -52.50
C ILE A 82 -28.11 -22.03 -53.25
N LYS A 83 -26.97 -21.30 -53.18
CA LYS A 83 -26.07 -20.82 -54.30
C LYS A 83 -25.19 -19.67 -53.79
N LYS A 84 -23.90 -19.84 -53.47
CA LYS A 84 -22.71 -19.95 -54.34
C LYS A 84 -22.69 -18.89 -55.46
N HIS A 85 -21.88 -17.82 -55.32
CA HIS A 85 -21.23 -17.09 -56.42
C HIS A 85 -19.83 -16.61 -55.95
N ARG A 86 -18.85 -16.78 -56.85
CA ARG A 86 -17.42 -16.44 -56.74
C ARG A 86 -17.10 -15.48 -57.92
N ILE A 87 -15.86 -14.98 -57.95
CA ILE A 87 -15.11 -14.28 -59.04
C ILE A 87 -15.04 -12.74 -58.80
N PRO A 88 -13.95 -12.00 -59.13
CA PRO A 88 -12.55 -12.14 -58.65
C PRO A 88 -11.82 -10.77 -58.43
N GLY A 89 -10.63 -10.84 -57.83
CA GLY A 89 -9.37 -10.16 -58.21
C GLY A 89 -9.33 -8.68 -58.60
N HIS A 90 -8.56 -7.89 -57.83
CA HIS A 90 -7.72 -6.82 -58.38
C HIS A 90 -6.34 -6.81 -57.71
N VAL A 91 -5.33 -6.90 -58.58
CA VAL A 91 -3.90 -6.67 -58.32
C VAL A 91 -3.66 -5.17 -58.38
N PHE A 92 -2.94 -4.61 -57.40
CA PHE A 92 -2.27 -3.32 -57.54
C PHE A 92 -0.80 -3.45 -57.14
N THR A 93 0.06 -3.46 -58.15
CA THR A 93 1.45 -3.00 -58.07
C THR A 93 1.49 -1.53 -58.47
N ASN A 94 2.15 -0.66 -57.69
CA ASN A 94 2.94 0.40 -58.29
C ASN A 94 4.04 0.98 -57.40
N CYS A 95 5.13 1.28 -58.10
CA CYS A 95 6.41 1.86 -57.70
C CYS A 95 6.34 3.29 -57.12
N SER A 96 7.36 3.55 -56.28
CA SER A 96 8.23 4.75 -56.22
C SER A 96 7.61 6.14 -55.98
N ARG A 97 8.04 6.78 -54.88
CA ARG A 97 8.77 8.07 -54.94
C ARG A 97 9.45 8.38 -53.60
N ARG A 98 10.76 8.61 -53.67
CA ARG A 98 11.56 9.28 -52.63
C ARG A 98 11.21 10.76 -52.60
N THR A 99 11.03 11.32 -51.42
CA THR A 99 11.24 12.76 -51.15
C THR A 99 12.11 12.88 -49.93
N ALA A 100 13.29 13.47 -50.13
CA ALA A 100 14.18 13.93 -49.08
C ALA A 100 13.47 15.01 -48.25
N PHE A 101 13.67 14.99 -46.93
CA PHE A 101 13.39 16.13 -46.07
C PHE A 101 14.63 16.47 -45.24
N ASP A 102 14.82 17.78 -45.17
CA ASP A 102 15.99 18.55 -44.80
C ASP A 102 16.28 18.49 -43.30
N VAL A 103 17.53 18.25 -42.92
CA VAL A 103 18.00 18.25 -41.53
C VAL A 103 19.03 19.38 -41.39
N ASN A 104 18.57 20.60 -41.05
CA ASN A 104 19.41 21.61 -40.39
C ASN A 104 18.62 22.90 -40.13
N ARG A 105 18.22 23.15 -38.86
CA ARG A 105 18.04 24.53 -38.35
C ARG A 105 17.87 24.74 -36.85
N TRP A 106 17.94 23.71 -36.00
CA TRP A 106 17.69 23.87 -34.56
C TRP A 106 18.93 23.92 -33.65
N THR A 107 20.13 23.74 -34.19
CA THR A 107 21.36 23.67 -33.38
C THR A 107 22.05 25.01 -33.12
N LEU A 108 21.54 26.13 -33.67
CA LEU A 108 22.19 27.45 -33.55
C LEU A 108 21.57 28.39 -32.50
N LEU A 109 20.47 27.99 -31.84
CA LEU A 109 19.81 28.80 -30.81
C LEU A 109 20.16 28.40 -29.36
N ALA A 110 20.76 27.22 -29.16
CA ALA A 110 21.13 26.73 -27.83
C ALA A 110 22.51 27.21 -27.33
N LEU A 111 23.29 27.92 -28.17
CA LEU A 111 24.65 28.38 -27.84
C LEU A 111 24.73 29.88 -27.51
N LEU A 112 23.60 30.61 -27.51
CA LEU A 112 23.56 32.04 -27.20
C LEU A 112 23.12 32.37 -25.76
N PHE A 113 22.76 31.36 -24.94
CA PHE A 113 22.26 31.58 -23.57
C PHE A 113 23.26 31.23 -22.44
N VAL A 114 24.48 30.80 -22.76
CA VAL A 114 25.46 30.32 -21.77
C VAL A 114 26.66 31.28 -21.56
N LEU A 115 26.60 32.51 -22.09
CA LEU A 115 27.71 33.48 -21.99
C LEU A 115 27.34 34.87 -21.42
N ILE A 116 26.30 34.96 -20.58
CA ILE A 116 26.02 36.19 -19.81
C ILE A 116 25.60 35.82 -18.39
N ALA A 117 26.57 35.53 -17.51
CA ALA A 117 26.45 35.72 -16.07
C ALA A 117 27.81 35.43 -15.41
N CYS A 118 28.76 36.36 -15.58
CA CYS A 118 29.80 36.59 -14.59
C CYS A 118 30.30 38.01 -14.77
N GLU A 119 30.66 38.62 -13.63
CA GLU A 119 31.44 39.86 -13.50
C GLU A 119 30.65 41.18 -13.38
N LYS A 120 30.43 41.62 -12.14
CA LYS A 120 31.17 42.79 -11.63
C LYS A 120 31.03 43.01 -10.12
N GLU A 121 32.19 43.20 -9.49
CA GLU A 121 32.44 43.73 -8.15
C GLU A 121 32.15 45.25 -8.06
N ASN A 122 32.31 45.77 -6.82
CA ASN A 122 32.31 47.15 -6.29
C ASN A 122 30.96 47.64 -5.77
N THR A 123 30.85 48.26 -4.58
CA THR A 123 31.83 48.94 -3.73
C THR A 123 31.22 49.14 -2.34
N GLY A 124 32.03 49.08 -1.29
CA GLY A 124 31.67 49.56 0.04
C GLY A 124 31.59 51.09 0.10
N GLY A 125 30.81 51.60 1.06
CA GLY A 125 30.73 53.01 1.38
C GLY A 125 29.57 53.36 2.33
N ASP A 126 29.94 53.63 3.58
CA ASP A 126 29.37 54.61 4.53
C ASP A 126 28.00 54.42 5.20
N VAL A 127 28.10 54.00 6.47
CA VAL A 127 27.68 54.70 7.70
C VAL A 127 26.74 55.92 7.54
N VAL A 128 25.47 55.78 7.96
CA VAL A 128 24.73 56.83 8.66
C VAL A 128 23.83 56.20 9.73
N SER A 129 24.07 56.62 10.96
CA SER A 129 23.25 56.46 12.15
C SER A 129 21.89 57.15 12.02
N THR A 130 20.81 56.52 12.47
CA THR A 130 19.73 57.22 13.20
C THR A 130 19.16 56.31 14.28
N ALA A 131 19.21 56.82 15.51
CA ALA A 131 18.47 56.35 16.66
C ALA A 131 16.98 56.65 16.50
N GLY A 132 16.13 55.92 17.21
CA GLY A 132 14.70 56.18 17.29
C GLY A 132 13.99 55.07 18.07
N ASP A 133 13.94 55.28 19.38
CA ASP A 133 13.13 54.55 20.36
C ASP A 133 11.67 54.40 19.90
N ASP A 134 11.01 53.29 20.23
CA ASP A 134 9.79 53.40 21.06
C ASP A 134 9.38 52.06 21.68
N MET A 135 8.90 52.18 22.91
CA MET A 135 8.49 51.14 23.83
C MET A 135 7.03 50.71 23.59
N SER A 136 6.71 49.47 23.94
CA SER A 136 5.38 49.12 24.45
C SER A 136 5.41 47.73 25.10
N GLU A 137 5.73 47.73 26.39
CA GLU A 137 5.36 46.65 27.31
C GLU A 137 3.84 46.64 27.52
N THR A 138 3.24 45.45 27.59
CA THR A 138 2.01 45.22 28.37
C THR A 138 2.15 43.92 29.15
N SER A 139 2.54 44.10 30.40
CA SER A 139 2.17 43.31 31.58
C SER A 139 0.64 43.34 31.79
N ALA A 140 -0.04 42.52 32.56
CA ALA A 140 0.23 41.35 33.40
C ALA A 140 -1.15 40.73 33.69
N ASP A 141 -1.23 39.40 33.80
CA ASP A 141 -2.36 38.73 34.46
C ASP A 141 -1.81 37.64 35.38
N THR A 142 -1.84 37.91 36.68
CA THR A 142 -1.58 36.95 37.75
C THR A 142 -2.91 36.60 38.39
N HIS A 143 -3.42 35.40 38.11
CA HIS A 143 -4.54 34.81 38.83
C HIS A 143 -4.02 33.98 40.02
N ASP A 144 -4.40 34.51 41.18
CA ASP A 144 -4.42 33.97 42.53
C ASP A 144 -5.24 32.67 42.61
N LEU A 145 -4.64 31.59 43.12
CA LEU A 145 -5.36 30.39 43.55
C LEU A 145 -4.96 30.06 44.99
N GLY A 146 -5.98 30.09 45.84
CA GLY A 146 -5.90 29.91 47.29
C GLY A 146 -5.37 28.55 47.70
N ALA A 147 -4.58 28.59 48.78
CA ALA A 147 -4.21 27.44 49.58
C ALA A 147 -5.33 27.15 50.58
N GLU A 148 -5.87 25.94 50.54
CA GLU A 148 -6.71 25.41 51.63
C GLU A 148 -5.83 24.72 52.67
N ASP A 149 -6.03 25.14 53.91
CA ASP A 149 -5.47 24.60 55.14
C ASP A 149 -5.94 23.16 55.39
N ILE A 150 -5.00 22.24 55.65
CA ILE A 150 -5.27 20.96 56.33
C ILE A 150 -4.31 20.84 57.51
N ALA A 151 -4.87 20.94 58.73
CA ALA A 151 -4.21 20.41 59.92
C ALA A 151 -5.20 19.96 61.01
N ALA A 152 -4.87 18.76 61.53
CA ALA A 152 -5.07 18.27 62.90
C ALA A 152 -6.47 17.79 63.36
N GLY A 153 -6.67 16.48 63.22
CA GLY A 153 -6.55 15.55 64.36
C GLY A 153 -7.74 15.38 65.31
N LYS A 154 -8.20 14.13 65.46
CA LYS A 154 -8.52 13.53 66.77
C LYS A 154 -8.67 12.01 66.66
N ALA A 155 -7.87 11.32 67.48
CA ALA A 155 -8.01 9.93 67.82
C ALA A 155 -9.25 9.70 68.71
N ASN A 156 -9.84 8.53 68.62
CA ASN A 156 -10.43 7.82 69.75
C ASN A 156 -10.44 6.32 69.46
N ASP A 157 -9.69 5.60 70.29
CA ASP A 157 -9.82 4.17 70.55
C ASP A 157 -11.22 3.84 71.08
N ALA A 158 -11.81 2.76 70.57
CA ALA A 158 -12.73 1.93 71.34
C ALA A 158 -12.72 0.50 70.80
N VAL A 159 -12.24 -0.37 71.67
CA VAL A 159 -12.26 -1.84 71.68
C VAL A 159 -13.67 -2.41 71.43
N SER A 160 -13.77 -3.47 70.63
CA SER A 160 -14.64 -4.63 70.95
C SER A 160 -14.20 -5.87 70.16
N ASP A 161 -13.94 -6.92 70.93
CA ASP A 161 -13.74 -8.30 70.52
C ASP A 161 -14.99 -8.94 69.91
N ASP A 162 -14.77 -10.13 69.34
CA ASP A 162 -15.73 -11.18 68.94
C ASP A 162 -16.56 -10.97 67.66
N ALA A 163 -16.17 -11.67 66.59
CA ALA A 163 -16.87 -12.88 66.17
C ALA A 163 -16.23 -13.50 64.91
N ASP A 164 -15.86 -14.77 65.08
CA ASP A 164 -15.76 -15.81 64.05
C ASP A 164 -16.94 -15.79 63.07
N THR A 165 -16.67 -15.49 61.79
CA THR A 165 -17.52 -15.90 60.67
C THR A 165 -16.65 -16.16 59.43
N GLY A 166 -16.37 -17.45 59.20
CA GLY A 166 -16.10 -18.10 57.91
C GLY A 166 -15.56 -17.25 56.77
N ALA A 167 -14.26 -17.42 56.48
CA ALA A 167 -13.64 -17.03 55.23
C ALA A 167 -14.32 -17.76 54.05
N ALA A 168 -15.31 -17.10 53.45
CA ALA A 168 -15.79 -17.45 52.12
C ALA A 168 -14.76 -16.90 51.13
N ASP A 169 -13.93 -17.80 50.63
CA ASP A 169 -13.09 -17.63 49.45
C ASP A 169 -14.01 -17.43 48.23
N THR A 170 -14.58 -16.22 48.11
CA THR A 170 -15.18 -15.75 46.88
C THR A 170 -14.03 -15.30 46.00
N THR A 171 -13.34 -16.27 45.39
CA THR A 171 -12.62 -16.05 44.14
C THR A 171 -13.69 -15.63 43.12
N GLU A 172 -13.98 -14.34 43.10
CA GLU A 172 -14.76 -13.68 42.08
C GLU A 172 -13.90 -13.77 40.82
N THR A 173 -14.03 -14.89 40.10
CA THR A 173 -13.66 -14.97 38.70
C THR A 173 -14.49 -13.89 38.04
N ALA A 174 -13.90 -12.69 37.92
CA ALA A 174 -14.37 -11.67 37.02
C ALA A 174 -14.59 -12.41 35.70
N ASP A 175 -15.85 -12.58 35.34
CA ASP A 175 -16.23 -13.04 34.00
C ASP A 175 -15.55 -12.04 33.08
N ILE A 176 -14.37 -12.44 32.57
CA ILE A 176 -13.73 -11.75 31.47
C ILE A 176 -14.76 -11.89 30.38
N VAL A 177 -15.52 -10.82 30.17
CA VAL A 177 -16.41 -10.67 29.04
C VAL A 177 -15.48 -10.77 27.85
N THR A 178 -15.33 -11.99 27.35
CA THR A 178 -14.75 -12.28 26.04
C THR A 178 -15.82 -11.83 25.06
N ASP A 179 -16.02 -10.51 24.95
CA ASP A 179 -16.65 -9.92 23.79
C ASP A 179 -15.76 -10.34 22.63
N ALA A 180 -16.16 -11.43 21.98
CA ALA A 180 -15.44 -12.00 20.87
C ALA A 180 -15.30 -10.87 19.85
N LEU A 181 -14.08 -10.38 19.67
CA LEU A 181 -13.81 -9.33 18.70
C LEU A 181 -14.44 -9.71 17.37
N VAL A 182 -15.25 -8.80 16.86
CA VAL A 182 -15.86 -8.97 15.55
C VAL A 182 -14.87 -8.47 14.51
N TYR A 183 -14.29 -9.39 13.75
CA TYR A 183 -13.49 -9.04 12.57
C TYR A 183 -14.34 -8.20 11.61
N THR A 184 -14.05 -6.90 11.51
CA THR A 184 -14.89 -5.96 10.76
C THR A 184 -14.05 -5.04 9.91
N ARG A 185 -14.01 -5.30 8.60
CA ARG A 185 -13.40 -4.41 7.60
C ARG A 185 -14.37 -3.34 7.13
N CYS A 186 -13.81 -2.23 6.70
CA CYS A 186 -14.55 -1.22 5.97
C CYS A 186 -14.89 -1.68 4.54
N PRO A 187 -16.15 -1.57 4.09
CA PRO A 187 -16.51 -1.77 2.70
C PRO A 187 -15.73 -0.80 1.78
N TYR A 188 -15.28 -1.25 0.61
CA TYR A 188 -14.56 -0.42 -0.36
C TYR A 188 -15.26 0.90 -0.70
N THR A 189 -16.60 0.89 -0.74
CA THR A 189 -17.42 2.06 -1.09
C THR A 189 -17.42 3.15 -0.02
N THR A 190 -17.06 2.81 1.22
CA THR A 190 -17.09 3.73 2.36
C THR A 190 -15.75 3.82 3.08
N ARG A 191 -14.73 3.05 2.69
CA ARG A 191 -13.41 3.04 3.35
C ARG A 191 -12.65 4.31 3.03
N THR A 192 -12.70 5.27 3.94
CA THR A 192 -12.02 6.56 3.80
C THR A 192 -10.77 6.65 4.65
N GLY A 193 -10.54 5.74 5.59
CA GLY A 193 -9.27 5.66 6.30
C GLY A 193 -8.83 4.24 6.63
N ARG A 194 -7.51 4.07 6.78
CA ARG A 194 -6.89 2.85 7.28
C ARG A 194 -5.63 3.20 8.04
N PHE A 195 -5.46 2.59 9.20
CA PHE A 195 -4.20 2.51 9.93
C PHE A 195 -3.74 1.06 9.93
N THR A 196 -2.47 0.84 9.66
CA THR A 196 -1.86 -0.50 9.59
C THR A 196 -0.72 -0.58 10.59
N VAL A 197 -0.69 -1.64 11.39
CA VAL A 197 0.49 -2.09 12.12
C VAL A 197 0.91 -3.42 11.52
N ASP A 198 2.01 -3.40 10.77
CA ASP A 198 2.44 -4.50 9.91
C ASP A 198 3.69 -5.18 10.48
N LEU A 199 3.56 -6.47 10.81
CA LEU A 199 4.68 -7.34 11.18
C LEU A 199 5.27 -7.98 9.91
N LYS A 200 6.44 -7.48 9.54
CA LYS A 200 7.30 -8.09 8.52
C LYS A 200 8.29 -9.04 9.19
N GLU A 201 9.08 -9.76 8.40
CA GLU A 201 10.00 -10.81 8.89
C GLU A 201 10.86 -10.40 10.09
N THR A 202 11.34 -9.15 10.13
CA THR A 202 12.24 -8.64 11.17
C THR A 202 11.91 -7.24 11.67
N THR A 203 10.82 -6.63 11.17
CA THR A 203 10.48 -5.25 11.47
C THR A 203 8.99 -5.08 11.72
N THR A 204 8.65 -4.01 12.42
CA THR A 204 7.26 -3.55 12.55
C THR A 204 7.15 -2.15 12.00
N SER A 205 6.23 -1.95 11.07
CA SER A 205 5.91 -0.63 10.51
C SER A 205 4.51 -0.19 10.90
N ILE A 206 4.34 1.12 11.05
CA ILE A 206 3.05 1.74 11.31
C ILE A 206 2.85 2.87 10.34
N ASP A 207 1.74 2.81 9.62
CA ASP A 207 1.31 3.86 8.70
C ASP A 207 -0.20 4.06 8.80
N GLY A 208 -0.66 5.21 8.32
CA GLY A 208 -2.07 5.46 8.19
C GLY A 208 -2.40 6.67 7.35
N VAL A 209 -3.64 6.67 6.87
CA VAL A 209 -4.21 7.76 6.10
C VAL A 209 -5.71 7.80 6.37
N VAL A 210 -6.26 9.01 6.43
CA VAL A 210 -7.70 9.26 6.44
C VAL A 210 -7.98 10.32 5.39
N ALA A 211 -8.97 10.09 4.54
CA ALA A 211 -9.42 11.00 3.51
C ALA A 211 -10.88 11.42 3.73
N ASN A 212 -11.33 12.47 3.04
CA ASN A 212 -12.71 12.94 3.07
C ASN A 212 -13.62 12.27 2.02
N GLY A 213 -13.20 11.14 1.47
CA GLY A 213 -13.96 10.39 0.48
C GLY A 213 -13.19 9.22 -0.09
N VAL A 214 -13.89 8.39 -0.87
CA VAL A 214 -13.28 7.30 -1.63
C VAL A 214 -13.07 7.75 -3.07
N VAL A 215 -11.92 7.45 -3.65
CA VAL A 215 -11.69 7.65 -5.08
C VAL A 215 -12.57 6.65 -5.85
N PRO A 216 -13.57 7.09 -6.64
CA PRO A 216 -14.56 6.17 -7.23
C PRO A 216 -13.95 5.06 -8.11
N GLN A 217 -12.85 5.37 -8.80
CA GLN A 217 -12.11 4.44 -9.63
C GLN A 217 -11.44 3.31 -8.82
N ASN A 218 -11.12 3.55 -7.54
CA ASN A 218 -10.46 2.58 -6.66
C ASN A 218 -11.45 1.61 -6.00
N VAL A 219 -12.77 1.81 -6.17
CA VAL A 219 -13.79 0.87 -5.70
C VAL A 219 -13.89 -0.24 -6.74
N PRO A 220 -13.40 -1.47 -6.48
CA PRO A 220 -13.46 -2.53 -7.48
C PRO A 220 -14.89 -3.07 -7.65
N THR A 221 -15.15 -3.68 -8.80
CA THR A 221 -16.40 -4.43 -9.04
C THR A 221 -16.18 -5.90 -8.73
N VAL A 222 -17.05 -6.50 -7.91
CA VAL A 222 -17.08 -7.96 -7.71
C VAL A 222 -17.78 -8.60 -8.90
N THR A 223 -17.13 -9.56 -9.55
CA THR A 223 -17.66 -10.23 -10.76
C THR A 223 -17.98 -11.70 -10.54
N LEU A 224 -17.29 -12.34 -9.60
CA LEU A 224 -17.50 -13.72 -9.21
C LEU A 224 -17.19 -13.86 -7.72
N THR A 225 -18.01 -14.62 -6.99
CA THR A 225 -17.79 -14.95 -5.58
C THR A 225 -18.02 -16.43 -5.39
N GLU A 226 -17.09 -17.11 -4.75
CA GLU A 226 -17.20 -18.52 -4.40
C GLU A 226 -16.49 -18.79 -3.08
N GLY A 227 -17.22 -19.38 -2.11
CA GLY A 227 -16.73 -19.53 -0.74
C GLY A 227 -16.39 -18.19 -0.09
N GLY A 228 -15.23 -18.11 0.55
CA GLY A 228 -14.69 -16.88 1.14
C GLY A 228 -13.95 -15.98 0.15
N CYS A 229 -13.96 -16.29 -1.15
CA CYS A 229 -13.17 -15.61 -2.18
C CYS A 229 -14.05 -14.83 -3.16
N SER A 230 -13.53 -13.71 -3.65
CA SER A 230 -14.17 -12.89 -4.69
C SER A 230 -13.16 -12.41 -5.72
N LEU A 231 -13.57 -12.43 -7.00
CA LEU A 231 -12.83 -11.87 -8.13
C LEU A 231 -13.23 -10.40 -8.33
N TYR A 232 -12.25 -9.53 -8.18
CA TYR A 232 -12.38 -8.08 -8.28
C TYR A 232 -11.79 -7.56 -9.58
N TYR A 233 -12.60 -6.81 -10.33
CA TYR A 233 -12.14 -6.06 -11.49
C TYR A 233 -11.92 -4.58 -11.15
N PRO A 234 -10.88 -3.95 -11.72
CA PRO A 234 -10.76 -2.50 -11.67
C PRO A 234 -11.92 -1.83 -12.42
N ARG A 235 -12.32 -0.65 -11.95
CA ARG A 235 -13.27 0.18 -12.69
C ARG A 235 -12.52 1.07 -13.66
N SER A 236 -13.02 1.14 -14.89
CA SER A 236 -12.67 2.18 -15.84
C SER A 236 -13.81 3.18 -15.88
N LEU A 237 -13.62 4.31 -15.20
CA LEU A 237 -14.58 5.42 -15.22
C LEU A 237 -14.13 6.43 -16.29
N PHE A 238 -15.08 6.96 -17.04
CA PHE A 238 -14.81 7.88 -18.15
C PHE A 238 -15.72 9.10 -18.04
N CYS A 239 -15.11 10.28 -18.16
CA CYS A 239 -15.78 11.59 -18.09
C CYS A 239 -15.43 12.37 -19.37
N GLU A 240 -16.43 13.01 -19.97
CA GLU A 240 -16.29 13.87 -21.15
C GLU A 240 -17.01 15.21 -20.89
N PRO A 241 -16.28 16.35 -20.82
CA PRO A 241 -14.82 16.46 -20.97
C PRO A 241 -14.05 15.78 -19.83
N ALA A 242 -12.76 15.54 -20.06
CA ALA A 242 -11.86 15.07 -19.01
C ALA A 242 -11.87 16.01 -17.80
N CYS A 243 -11.74 15.46 -16.60
CA CYS A 243 -11.80 16.24 -15.37
C CYS A 243 -10.57 17.15 -15.20
N GLU A 244 -10.82 18.38 -14.75
CA GLU A 244 -9.78 19.34 -14.41
C GLU A 244 -8.90 18.88 -13.23
N PRO A 245 -7.67 19.41 -13.08
CA PRO A 245 -6.83 19.11 -11.92
C PRO A 245 -7.56 19.32 -10.59
N GLY A 246 -7.47 18.34 -9.70
CA GLY A 246 -8.17 18.35 -8.41
C GLY A 246 -9.55 17.69 -8.44
N PHE A 247 -9.98 17.14 -9.58
CA PHE A 247 -11.21 16.37 -9.73
C PHE A 247 -10.91 14.94 -10.22
N THR A 248 -11.86 14.02 -10.03
CA THR A 248 -11.84 12.66 -10.55
C THR A 248 -13.19 12.30 -11.15
N CYS A 249 -13.22 11.25 -11.97
CA CYS A 249 -14.46 10.81 -12.60
C CYS A 249 -15.34 10.04 -11.60
N GLY A 250 -16.56 10.53 -11.40
CA GLY A 250 -17.61 9.92 -10.60
C GLY A 250 -18.21 8.69 -11.28
N THR A 251 -19.05 7.98 -10.53
CA THR A 251 -19.74 6.77 -11.03
C THR A 251 -20.82 7.08 -12.07
N ASP A 252 -21.28 8.33 -12.12
CA ASP A 252 -22.27 8.90 -13.03
C ASP A 252 -21.64 9.54 -14.28
N GLY A 253 -20.30 9.47 -14.42
CA GLY A 253 -19.59 10.14 -15.50
C GLY A 253 -19.44 11.65 -15.32
N LEU A 254 -19.72 12.17 -14.12
CA LEU A 254 -19.49 13.58 -13.76
C LEU A 254 -18.19 13.73 -12.98
N CYS A 255 -17.53 14.87 -13.15
CA CYS A 255 -16.33 15.18 -12.36
C CYS A 255 -16.73 15.56 -10.93
N VAL A 256 -16.16 14.85 -9.97
CA VAL A 256 -16.32 15.09 -8.53
C VAL A 256 -14.98 15.53 -7.93
N PRO A 257 -14.96 16.31 -6.83
CA PRO A 257 -13.70 16.68 -6.18
C PRO A 257 -12.87 15.44 -5.84
N TYR A 258 -11.57 15.51 -6.09
CA TYR A 258 -10.65 14.43 -5.73
C TYR A 258 -10.54 14.36 -4.19
N PRO A 259 -10.76 13.19 -3.56
CA PRO A 259 -10.63 13.06 -2.11
C PRO A 259 -9.25 13.47 -1.62
N THR A 260 -9.22 14.28 -0.57
CA THR A 260 -7.99 14.76 0.06
C THR A 260 -7.83 14.15 1.44
N ASN A 261 -6.58 13.86 1.79
CA ASN A 261 -6.24 13.39 3.13
C ASN A 261 -6.55 14.47 4.17
N GLN A 262 -7.10 14.06 5.30
CA GLN A 262 -7.52 14.90 6.42
C GLN A 262 -6.65 14.62 7.63
N SER A 263 -6.39 15.69 8.40
CA SER A 263 -5.85 15.54 9.75
C SER A 263 -6.97 15.08 10.69
N VAL A 264 -6.72 13.98 11.40
CA VAL A 264 -7.54 13.50 12.52
C VAL A 264 -6.84 13.75 13.87
N GLY A 265 -5.97 14.76 13.89
CA GLY A 265 -5.15 15.10 15.06
C GLY A 265 -3.99 14.15 15.29
N THR A 266 -3.41 14.23 16.48
CA THR A 266 -2.41 13.26 16.95
C THR A 266 -3.07 11.89 17.13
N VAL A 267 -2.46 10.87 16.56
CA VAL A 267 -2.89 9.47 16.68
C VAL A 267 -1.94 8.74 17.62
N THR A 268 -2.48 8.15 18.68
CA THR A 268 -1.70 7.39 19.67
C THR A 268 -2.06 5.92 19.63
N PHE A 269 -1.08 5.06 19.87
CA PHE A 269 -1.26 3.62 19.98
C PHE A 269 -0.84 3.14 21.36
N SER A 270 -1.71 2.37 22.01
CA SER A 270 -1.40 1.61 23.24
C SER A 270 -1.47 0.11 22.97
N GLY A 271 -0.79 -0.69 23.79
CA GLY A 271 -0.69 -2.16 23.62
C GLY A 271 0.40 -2.62 22.66
N LEU A 272 1.11 -1.70 22.00
CA LEU A 272 2.33 -1.97 21.26
C LEU A 272 3.52 -2.18 22.22
N SER A 273 4.59 -2.78 21.71
CA SER A 273 5.86 -3.00 22.44
C SER A 273 6.61 -1.70 22.78
N ALA A 274 6.18 -0.58 22.22
CA ALA A 274 6.61 0.78 22.57
C ALA A 274 5.43 1.74 22.39
N GLU A 275 5.39 2.81 23.19
CA GLU A 275 4.39 3.88 23.00
C GLU A 275 4.63 4.58 21.65
N VAL A 276 3.56 4.77 20.89
CA VAL A 276 3.62 5.44 19.58
C VAL A 276 2.64 6.59 19.56
N SER A 277 3.13 7.75 19.12
CA SER A 277 2.34 8.95 18.86
C SER A 277 2.72 9.52 17.50
N LEU A 278 1.75 9.64 16.61
CA LEU A 278 1.92 10.08 15.24
C LEU A 278 1.19 11.41 15.04
N ASN A 279 1.94 12.43 14.63
CA ASN A 279 1.35 13.66 14.12
C ASN A 279 1.15 13.55 12.60
N PRO A 280 0.09 14.16 12.06
CA PRO A 280 -0.10 14.19 10.62
C PRO A 280 1.02 15.01 9.97
N ILE A 281 1.53 14.55 8.82
CA ILE A 281 2.63 15.19 8.09
C ILE A 281 2.07 16.09 6.98
N PRO A 282 2.15 17.44 7.08
CA PRO A 282 1.66 18.33 6.04
C PRO A 282 2.62 18.38 4.83
N PRO A 283 2.10 18.69 3.62
CA PRO A 283 0.70 18.95 3.30
C PRO A 283 -0.15 17.68 3.07
N GLN A 284 0.46 16.48 3.02
CA GLN A 284 -0.22 15.25 2.62
C GLN A 284 -1.11 14.64 3.72
N GLN A 285 -1.02 15.11 4.97
CA GLN A 285 -1.78 14.62 6.13
C GLN A 285 -1.69 13.09 6.29
N ILE A 286 -0.51 12.52 6.04
CA ILE A 286 -0.23 11.09 6.25
C ILE A 286 0.37 10.86 7.63
N TYR A 287 0.18 9.64 8.15
CA TYR A 287 0.73 9.19 9.43
C TYR A 287 1.76 8.10 9.16
N TYR A 288 2.98 8.27 9.66
CA TYR A 288 4.05 7.29 9.48
C TYR A 288 4.98 7.30 10.69
N PHE A 289 5.26 6.12 11.24
CA PHE A 289 6.20 5.98 12.35
C PHE A 289 7.64 5.92 11.84
N THR A 290 8.48 6.88 12.23
CA THR A 290 9.90 6.95 11.85
C THR A 290 10.85 6.44 12.93
N GLY A 291 10.34 6.05 14.10
CA GLY A 291 11.15 5.50 15.18
C GLY A 291 11.55 4.04 14.94
N SER A 292 12.32 3.47 15.88
CA SER A 292 12.52 2.02 15.93
C SER A 292 11.46 1.36 16.81
N MET A 293 11.03 0.17 16.41
CA MET A 293 10.09 -0.65 17.17
C MET A 293 10.75 -1.98 17.50
N PRO A 294 10.64 -2.49 18.75
CA PRO A 294 11.01 -3.86 19.05
C PRO A 294 10.25 -4.83 18.16
N TYR A 295 10.88 -5.93 17.76
CA TYR A 295 10.22 -6.98 17.00
C TYR A 295 9.95 -8.20 17.90
N PRO A 296 8.70 -8.71 17.97
CA PRO A 296 7.49 -8.17 17.34
C PRO A 296 7.01 -6.87 18.01
N GLY A 297 6.36 -6.00 17.23
CA GLY A 297 5.85 -4.71 17.72
C GLY A 297 4.58 -4.79 18.57
N PHE A 298 4.01 -5.99 18.74
CA PHE A 298 2.93 -6.29 19.68
C PHE A 298 2.98 -7.77 20.09
N THR A 299 2.29 -8.10 21.18
CA THR A 299 2.12 -9.49 21.64
C THR A 299 0.82 -10.08 21.08
N ALA A 300 0.85 -11.32 20.60
CA ALA A 300 -0.34 -12.00 20.08
C ALA A 300 -1.47 -12.06 21.12
N GLY A 301 -2.71 -11.82 20.68
CA GLY A 301 -3.91 -11.77 21.52
C GLY A 301 -4.04 -10.52 22.38
N GLN A 302 -2.99 -9.69 22.55
CA GLN A 302 -3.10 -8.47 23.35
C GLN A 302 -3.84 -7.37 22.58
N PRO A 303 -4.73 -6.62 23.25
CA PRO A 303 -5.42 -5.52 22.60
C PRO A 303 -4.45 -4.40 22.26
N VAL A 304 -4.57 -3.88 21.03
CA VAL A 304 -3.88 -2.68 20.57
C VAL A 304 -4.95 -1.65 20.24
N THR A 305 -4.89 -0.52 20.93
CA THR A 305 -5.87 0.56 20.79
C THR A 305 -5.24 1.73 20.06
N LEU A 306 -5.89 2.17 18.99
CA LEU A 306 -5.62 3.43 18.31
C LEU A 306 -6.58 4.49 18.85
N ASN A 307 -6.06 5.64 19.27
CA ASN A 307 -6.86 6.82 19.60
C ASN A 307 -6.45 8.00 18.72
N ALA A 308 -7.38 8.51 17.92
CA ALA A 308 -7.22 9.75 17.18
C ALA A 308 -7.81 10.91 17.99
N ALA A 309 -6.99 11.91 18.31
CA ALA A 309 -7.40 13.07 19.12
C ALA A 309 -8.48 13.93 18.45
N GLY A 310 -8.69 13.77 17.15
CA GLY A 310 -9.59 14.59 16.36
C GLY A 310 -8.97 15.93 15.99
N GLY A 311 -9.80 16.86 15.55
CA GLY A 311 -9.37 18.18 15.13
C GLY A 311 -10.54 18.89 14.47
N ASN A 312 -10.49 19.01 13.15
CA ASN A 312 -11.67 19.41 12.36
C ASN A 312 -12.74 18.29 12.31
N HIS A 313 -12.39 17.09 12.76
CA HIS A 313 -13.26 15.92 12.84
C HIS A 313 -13.34 15.43 14.28
N ALA A 314 -14.42 14.71 14.60
CA ALA A 314 -14.61 14.12 15.93
C ALA A 314 -13.49 13.13 16.25
N PRO A 315 -13.04 13.04 17.53
CA PRO A 315 -12.13 11.99 17.96
C PRO A 315 -12.76 10.61 17.78
N PHE A 316 -11.93 9.60 17.56
CA PHE A 316 -12.38 8.21 17.48
C PHE A 316 -11.33 7.26 18.07
N SER A 317 -11.79 6.06 18.42
CA SER A 317 -10.95 4.98 18.94
C SER A 317 -11.27 3.67 18.24
N LEU A 318 -10.25 2.84 18.02
CA LEU A 318 -10.33 1.53 17.39
C LEU A 318 -9.49 0.55 18.21
N THR A 319 -9.97 -0.68 18.38
CA THR A 319 -9.24 -1.74 19.10
C THR A 319 -9.19 -2.99 18.25
N ALA A 320 -7.98 -3.43 17.92
CA ALA A 320 -7.69 -4.73 17.31
C ALA A 320 -6.83 -5.55 18.27
N HIS A 321 -6.51 -6.81 17.97
CA HIS A 321 -5.62 -7.62 18.81
C HIS A 321 -4.37 -8.04 18.04
N GLY A 322 -3.26 -8.18 18.75
CA GLY A 322 -2.02 -8.69 18.20
C GLY A 322 -2.23 -10.04 17.52
N VAL A 323 -1.62 -10.22 16.35
CA VAL A 323 -1.61 -11.48 15.61
C VAL A 323 -0.29 -12.23 15.81
N THR A 324 -0.30 -13.56 15.68
CA THR A 324 0.96 -14.31 15.53
C THR A 324 1.53 -14.12 14.12
N PRO A 325 2.86 -14.14 13.91
CA PRO A 325 3.43 -14.10 12.57
C PRO A 325 2.85 -15.19 11.66
N ILE A 326 2.46 -14.84 10.43
CA ILE A 326 2.01 -15.84 9.46
C ILE A 326 3.23 -16.63 8.97
N VAL A 327 3.16 -17.97 9.05
CA VAL A 327 4.23 -18.86 8.60
C VAL A 327 3.67 -19.73 7.47
N PRO A 328 4.04 -19.47 6.20
CA PRO A 328 3.55 -20.24 5.08
C PRO A 328 4.20 -21.62 5.06
N ILE A 329 3.40 -22.66 4.81
CA ILE A 329 3.89 -24.02 4.52
C ILE A 329 4.09 -24.16 3.02
N SER A 330 3.21 -23.56 2.22
CA SER A 330 3.38 -23.41 0.78
C SER A 330 4.55 -22.49 0.48
N THR A 331 5.43 -22.87 -0.43
CA THR A 331 6.51 -22.00 -0.93
C THR A 331 6.10 -21.22 -2.18
N SER A 332 5.07 -21.69 -2.89
CA SER A 332 4.43 -21.04 -4.03
C SER A 332 2.98 -21.50 -4.16
N LEU A 333 2.18 -20.80 -4.96
CA LEU A 333 0.80 -21.16 -5.28
C LEU A 333 0.69 -21.67 -6.72
N PRO A 334 0.55 -22.98 -6.96
CA PRO A 334 0.23 -23.51 -8.30
C PRO A 334 -1.10 -22.95 -8.79
N PHE A 335 -1.13 -22.45 -10.03
CA PHE A 335 -2.26 -21.70 -10.57
C PHE A 335 -2.56 -22.13 -12.01
N ASN A 336 -3.44 -23.12 -12.16
CA ASN A 336 -3.83 -23.74 -13.43
C ASN A 336 -5.34 -23.63 -13.62
N ALA A 337 -5.83 -23.30 -14.82
CA ALA A 337 -7.24 -23.00 -15.06
C ALA A 337 -8.20 -24.15 -14.69
N ASP A 338 -7.78 -25.40 -14.88
CA ASP A 338 -8.64 -26.57 -14.65
C ASP A 338 -8.52 -27.15 -13.23
N GLU A 339 -7.74 -26.53 -12.35
CA GLU A 339 -7.42 -27.05 -11.01
C GLU A 339 -7.70 -26.01 -9.93
N PRO A 340 -8.23 -26.42 -8.76
CA PRO A 340 -8.30 -25.52 -7.62
C PRO A 340 -6.89 -25.23 -7.08
N ALA A 341 -6.65 -23.98 -6.67
CA ALA A 341 -5.37 -23.58 -6.09
C ALA A 341 -5.42 -23.69 -4.57
N THR A 342 -4.47 -24.40 -3.96
CA THR A 342 -4.45 -24.62 -2.50
C THR A 342 -3.25 -23.94 -1.85
N LEU A 343 -3.50 -23.20 -0.78
CA LEU A 343 -2.51 -22.49 0.02
C LEU A 343 -2.53 -23.02 1.46
N LEU A 344 -1.36 -23.30 2.02
CA LEU A 344 -1.21 -23.86 3.36
C LEU A 344 -0.32 -22.98 4.25
N TRP A 345 -0.66 -22.88 5.52
CA TRP A 345 0.08 -22.13 6.54
C TRP A 345 -0.09 -22.74 7.93
N GLU A 346 0.77 -22.37 8.87
CA GLU A 346 0.61 -22.74 10.27
C GLU A 346 -0.58 -22.00 10.88
N LYS A 347 -1.62 -22.75 11.31
CA LYS A 347 -2.80 -22.18 11.96
C LYS A 347 -2.45 -21.34 13.19
N ALA A 348 -3.25 -20.32 13.46
CA ALA A 348 -3.16 -19.60 14.73
C ALA A 348 -3.66 -20.44 15.93
N PRO A 349 -3.32 -20.05 17.18
CA PRO A 349 -3.94 -20.63 18.38
C PRO A 349 -5.48 -20.55 18.33
N ALA A 350 -6.17 -21.54 18.90
CA ALA A 350 -7.63 -21.69 18.74
C ALA A 350 -8.46 -20.51 19.30
N ASP A 351 -7.86 -19.68 20.14
CA ASP A 351 -8.44 -18.53 20.83
C ASP A 351 -8.06 -17.18 20.17
N SER A 352 -7.30 -17.17 19.07
CA SER A 352 -6.98 -15.92 18.38
C SER A 352 -8.16 -15.44 17.52
N ALA A 353 -8.72 -14.27 17.83
CA ALA A 353 -9.73 -13.61 17.01
C ALA A 353 -9.11 -12.99 15.73
N THR A 354 -8.64 -13.85 14.84
CA THR A 354 -7.93 -13.48 13.60
C THR A 354 -8.58 -14.11 12.37
N ALA A 355 -8.48 -13.44 11.24
CA ALA A 355 -8.80 -14.00 9.93
C ALA A 355 -7.55 -14.06 9.07
N VAL A 356 -7.62 -14.86 8.00
CA VAL A 356 -6.60 -14.89 6.96
C VAL A 356 -7.14 -14.17 5.73
N PHE A 357 -6.41 -13.16 5.30
CA PHE A 357 -6.66 -12.42 4.07
C PHE A 357 -5.66 -12.86 3.01
N VAL A 358 -6.16 -13.23 1.83
CA VAL A 358 -5.34 -13.66 0.71
C VAL A 358 -5.64 -12.77 -0.48
N THR A 359 -4.61 -12.22 -1.12
CA THR A 359 -4.74 -11.47 -2.39
C THR A 359 -3.88 -12.11 -3.47
N VAL A 360 -4.49 -12.58 -4.55
CA VAL A 360 -3.78 -13.13 -5.73
C VAL A 360 -3.79 -12.09 -6.85
N ASN A 361 -2.61 -11.70 -7.32
CA ASN A 361 -2.42 -10.74 -8.39
C ASN A 361 -1.47 -11.29 -9.47
N LEU A 362 -1.95 -11.42 -10.72
CA LEU A 362 -1.17 -12.03 -11.80
C LEU A 362 -0.44 -11.03 -12.72
N ALA A 363 -0.51 -9.73 -12.45
CA ALA A 363 0.22 -8.72 -13.21
C ALA A 363 0.73 -7.60 -12.30
N ASN A 364 1.57 -8.02 -11.35
CA ASN A 364 2.41 -7.11 -10.60
C ASN A 364 3.27 -6.30 -11.60
N HIS A 365 3.13 -4.96 -11.57
CA HIS A 365 3.71 -3.99 -12.53
C HIS A 365 3.02 -3.81 -13.90
N GLY A 366 1.93 -4.52 -14.20
CA GLY A 366 1.28 -4.53 -15.54
C GLY A 366 0.11 -3.57 -15.77
N GLY A 367 -0.21 -2.65 -14.84
CA GLY A 367 -1.25 -1.63 -15.07
C GLY A 367 -2.70 -2.05 -14.82
N VAL A 368 -2.89 -3.04 -13.93
CA VAL A 368 -4.11 -3.50 -13.24
C VAL A 368 -4.84 -4.68 -13.89
N PRO A 369 -4.38 -5.92 -13.67
CA PRO A 369 -5.22 -7.10 -13.86
C PRO A 369 -6.29 -7.13 -12.77
N ALA A 370 -7.36 -7.89 -12.97
CA ALA A 370 -8.21 -8.28 -11.85
C ALA A 370 -7.38 -8.99 -10.77
N ARG A 371 -7.99 -9.19 -9.60
CA ARG A 371 -7.38 -9.93 -8.51
C ARG A 371 -8.43 -10.75 -7.79
N ILE A 372 -8.01 -11.84 -7.16
CA ILE A 372 -8.84 -12.56 -6.21
C ILE A 372 -8.49 -12.06 -4.82
N GLU A 373 -9.49 -11.74 -4.01
CA GLU A 373 -9.30 -11.55 -2.57
C GLU A 373 -10.16 -12.57 -1.82
N CYS A 374 -9.58 -13.18 -0.79
CA CYS A 374 -10.28 -14.11 0.10
C CYS A 374 -10.17 -13.64 1.55
N ILE A 375 -11.26 -13.76 2.29
CA ILE A 375 -11.28 -13.62 3.75
C ILE A 375 -11.82 -14.94 4.30
N VAL A 376 -10.98 -15.67 5.04
CA VAL A 376 -11.34 -16.96 5.62
C VAL A 376 -10.93 -17.03 7.09
N ALA A 377 -11.54 -17.96 7.82
CA ALA A 377 -11.09 -18.30 9.16
C ALA A 377 -9.65 -18.84 9.11
N ASP A 378 -8.88 -18.64 10.18
CA ASP A 378 -7.51 -19.14 10.27
C ASP A 378 -7.48 -20.65 10.59
N THR A 379 -7.77 -21.47 9.58
CA THR A 379 -7.81 -22.94 9.68
C THR A 379 -6.50 -23.62 9.28
N GLY A 380 -5.53 -22.85 8.75
CA GLY A 380 -4.26 -23.37 8.21
C GLY A 380 -4.31 -23.73 6.72
N GLU A 381 -5.46 -23.57 6.05
CA GLU A 381 -5.62 -23.88 4.64
C GLU A 381 -6.67 -23.01 3.94
N LEU A 382 -6.44 -22.73 2.66
CA LEU A 382 -7.40 -22.13 1.74
C LEU A 382 -7.36 -22.88 0.41
N THR A 383 -8.54 -23.22 -0.12
CA THR A 383 -8.70 -23.68 -1.50
C THR A 383 -9.46 -22.62 -2.30
N ILE A 384 -8.81 -22.05 -3.31
CA ILE A 384 -9.43 -21.16 -4.29
C ILE A 384 -10.04 -22.02 -5.40
N ALA A 385 -11.34 -21.85 -5.63
CA ALA A 385 -12.07 -22.63 -6.63
C ALA A 385 -11.49 -22.46 -8.04
N SER A 386 -11.47 -23.54 -8.84
CA SER A 386 -10.95 -23.51 -10.21
C SER A 386 -11.70 -22.52 -11.11
N SER A 387 -12.98 -22.25 -10.83
CA SER A 387 -13.78 -21.21 -11.49
C SER A 387 -13.16 -19.81 -11.36
N LEU A 388 -12.70 -19.44 -10.16
CA LEU A 388 -12.02 -18.17 -9.87
C LEU A 388 -10.63 -18.15 -10.50
N VAL A 389 -9.88 -19.26 -10.40
CA VAL A 389 -8.55 -19.42 -11.01
C VAL A 389 -8.61 -19.24 -12.53
N ALA A 390 -9.51 -19.97 -13.20
CA ALA A 390 -9.75 -19.87 -14.63
C ALA A 390 -10.18 -18.46 -15.04
N ALA A 391 -11.12 -17.85 -14.31
CA ALA A 391 -11.59 -16.50 -14.61
C ALA A 391 -10.47 -15.46 -14.47
N LEU A 392 -9.59 -15.59 -13.47
CA LEU A 392 -8.45 -14.68 -13.33
C LEU A 392 -7.40 -14.90 -14.44
N LEU A 393 -7.14 -16.14 -14.84
CA LEU A 393 -6.20 -16.46 -15.93
C LEU A 393 -6.70 -15.98 -17.31
N ASP A 394 -8.01 -16.06 -17.57
CA ASP A 394 -8.62 -15.61 -18.84
C ASP A 394 -8.46 -14.10 -19.08
N ILE A 395 -8.30 -13.32 -18.00
CA ILE A 395 -8.03 -11.87 -18.05
C ILE A 395 -6.61 -11.60 -18.55
N GLY A 396 -5.70 -12.55 -18.33
CA GLY A 396 -4.29 -12.45 -18.64
C GLY A 396 -3.42 -12.23 -17.41
N TYR A 397 -2.12 -12.43 -17.62
CA TYR A 397 -1.08 -12.34 -16.61
C TYR A 397 0.19 -11.75 -17.23
N SER A 398 1.05 -11.16 -16.41
CA SER A 398 2.35 -10.61 -16.84
C SER A 398 3.29 -10.45 -15.65
N GLY A 399 4.59 -10.30 -15.91
CA GLY A 399 5.59 -10.03 -14.89
C GLY A 399 5.68 -11.09 -13.82
N PHE A 400 5.56 -10.68 -12.56
CA PHE A 400 5.78 -11.53 -11.40
C PHE A 400 4.46 -11.76 -10.65
N PRO A 401 3.64 -12.75 -11.06
CA PRO A 401 2.45 -13.14 -10.33
C PRO A 401 2.76 -13.45 -8.86
N THR A 402 1.99 -12.87 -7.95
CA THR A 402 2.19 -13.05 -6.51
C THR A 402 0.89 -13.34 -5.79
N VAL A 403 1.02 -13.99 -4.64
CA VAL A 403 -0.02 -14.11 -3.63
C VAL A 403 0.48 -13.49 -2.34
N ALA A 404 -0.23 -12.47 -1.86
CA ALA A 404 -0.04 -11.95 -0.51
C ALA A 404 -0.94 -12.74 0.44
N LEU A 405 -0.33 -13.31 1.48
CA LEU A 405 -0.98 -14.07 2.53
C LEU A 405 -0.78 -13.33 3.85
N SER A 406 -1.88 -12.87 4.45
CA SER A 406 -1.84 -12.05 5.65
C SER A 406 -2.71 -12.64 6.75
N ARG A 407 -2.17 -12.77 7.96
CA ARG A 407 -2.98 -12.98 9.17
C ARG A 407 -3.33 -11.62 9.73
N GLU A 408 -4.59 -11.41 10.04
CA GLU A 408 -5.08 -10.09 10.44
C GLU A 408 -6.04 -10.12 11.62
N SER A 409 -5.98 -9.05 12.42
CA SER A 409 -7.06 -8.59 13.29
C SER A 409 -7.48 -7.21 12.82
N VAL A 410 -8.78 -7.05 12.53
CA VAL A 410 -9.31 -5.79 11.98
C VAL A 410 -10.50 -5.30 12.79
N SER A 411 -10.47 -4.02 13.13
CA SER A 411 -11.61 -3.28 13.68
C SER A 411 -11.91 -2.08 12.80
N SER A 412 -13.16 -1.62 12.84
CA SER A 412 -13.57 -0.43 12.09
C SER A 412 -14.59 0.40 12.85
N THR A 413 -14.69 1.66 12.46
CA THR A 413 -15.68 2.61 12.98
C THR A 413 -16.17 3.51 11.86
N THR A 414 -17.40 4.01 11.98
CA THR A 414 -17.96 4.99 11.04
C THR A 414 -17.90 6.38 11.65
N THR A 415 -17.39 7.33 10.88
CA THR A 415 -17.28 8.75 11.22
C THR A 415 -18.03 9.60 10.19
N ASP A 416 -17.99 10.92 10.35
CA ASP A 416 -18.45 11.90 9.36
C ASP A 416 -17.67 11.82 8.04
N LEU A 417 -16.45 11.28 8.07
CA LEU A 417 -15.59 11.07 6.91
C LEU A 417 -15.86 9.77 6.18
N GLY A 418 -16.60 8.82 6.77
CA GLY A 418 -16.78 7.46 6.24
C GLY A 418 -16.29 6.39 7.20
N CYS A 419 -15.92 5.22 6.68
CA CYS A 419 -15.42 4.11 7.49
C CYS A 419 -13.90 4.15 7.58
N ILE A 420 -13.39 4.05 8.82
CA ILE A 420 -11.97 3.99 9.14
C ILE A 420 -11.69 2.64 9.80
N GLU A 421 -10.64 1.94 9.37
CA GLU A 421 -10.22 0.66 9.95
C GLU A 421 -8.82 0.71 10.57
N LEU A 422 -8.61 -0.10 11.60
CA LEU A 422 -7.30 -0.44 12.17
C LEU A 422 -7.02 -1.91 11.84
N VAL A 423 -5.91 -2.14 11.15
CA VAL A 423 -5.43 -3.47 10.74
C VAL A 423 -4.13 -3.78 11.48
N LEU A 424 -4.15 -4.83 12.28
CA LEU A 424 -2.93 -5.46 12.79
C LEU A 424 -2.69 -6.71 11.96
N GLN A 425 -1.55 -6.76 11.28
CA GLN A 425 -1.28 -7.84 10.33
C GLN A 425 0.13 -8.39 10.42
N SER A 426 0.28 -9.61 9.95
CA SER A 426 1.55 -10.19 9.52
C SER A 426 1.37 -10.72 8.11
N GLU A 427 2.20 -10.26 7.18
CA GLU A 427 2.08 -10.56 5.75
C GLU A 427 3.34 -11.25 5.22
N VAL A 428 3.14 -12.23 4.36
CA VAL A 428 4.16 -12.83 3.51
C VAL A 428 3.69 -12.82 2.06
N VAL A 429 4.63 -12.64 1.13
CA VAL A 429 4.36 -12.69 -0.30
C VAL A 429 5.03 -13.92 -0.88
N LEU A 430 4.26 -14.74 -1.59
CA LEU A 430 4.75 -15.93 -2.30
C LEU A 430 4.57 -15.77 -3.80
N ASP A 431 5.33 -16.53 -4.56
CA ASP A 431 5.18 -16.61 -6.00
C ASP A 431 3.91 -17.39 -6.38
N VAL A 432 3.28 -16.97 -7.47
CA VAL A 432 2.21 -17.73 -8.13
C VAL A 432 2.79 -18.42 -9.35
N ALA A 433 2.75 -19.76 -9.33
CA ALA A 433 3.34 -20.59 -10.38
C ALA A 433 2.29 -20.92 -11.46
N ILE A 434 2.43 -20.30 -12.63
CA ILE A 434 1.59 -20.55 -13.81
C ILE A 434 2.38 -21.42 -14.79
N SER A 435 1.78 -22.54 -15.22
CA SER A 435 2.45 -23.46 -16.15
C SER A 435 2.85 -22.76 -17.46
N GLY A 436 4.14 -22.81 -17.80
CA GLY A 436 4.70 -22.24 -19.02
C GLY A 436 5.03 -20.75 -18.95
N LEU A 437 4.73 -20.06 -17.85
CA LEU A 437 5.21 -18.70 -17.61
C LEU A 437 6.60 -18.74 -16.98
N ILE A 438 7.55 -18.02 -17.58
CA ILE A 438 8.86 -17.74 -16.98
C ILE A 438 8.97 -16.22 -16.88
N SER A 439 8.90 -15.69 -15.66
CA SER A 439 9.08 -14.27 -15.38
C SER A 439 10.55 -13.86 -15.50
N CYS A 440 10.81 -12.65 -15.98
CA CYS A 440 12.16 -12.14 -16.19
C CYS A 440 12.26 -10.65 -15.88
N SER A 441 13.44 -10.22 -15.44
CA SER A 441 13.81 -8.79 -15.32
C SER A 441 14.74 -8.37 -16.46
N SER A 442 15.46 -9.32 -17.06
CA SER A 442 16.29 -9.11 -18.25
C SER A 442 16.35 -10.38 -19.11
N SER A 443 16.89 -10.26 -20.34
CA SER A 443 16.94 -11.41 -21.26
C SER A 443 17.90 -12.51 -20.80
N GLU A 444 18.81 -12.20 -19.87
CA GLU A 444 19.71 -13.16 -19.23
C GLU A 444 18.98 -14.09 -18.26
N ASP A 445 17.79 -13.72 -17.78
CA ASP A 445 16.95 -14.58 -16.93
C ASP A 445 16.23 -15.66 -17.76
N CYS A 446 16.22 -15.51 -19.09
CA CYS A 446 15.46 -16.36 -19.99
C CYS A 446 16.25 -17.59 -20.48
N PRO A 447 15.56 -18.71 -20.76
CA PRO A 447 16.19 -19.86 -21.40
C PRO A 447 16.86 -19.49 -22.73
N ASP A 448 17.87 -20.26 -23.13
CA ASP A 448 18.61 -20.05 -24.37
C ASP A 448 17.66 -19.90 -25.58
N GLY A 449 17.84 -18.80 -26.32
CA GLY A 449 17.05 -18.49 -27.51
C GLY A 449 15.75 -17.72 -27.25
N GLN A 450 15.40 -17.45 -25.99
CA GLN A 450 14.31 -16.54 -25.62
C GLN A 450 14.84 -15.15 -25.25
N SER A 451 13.95 -14.17 -25.19
CA SER A 451 14.26 -12.82 -24.69
C SER A 451 13.20 -12.36 -23.70
N CYS A 452 13.60 -11.47 -22.80
CA CYS A 452 12.65 -10.89 -21.86
C CYS A 452 11.82 -9.81 -22.56
N LEU A 453 10.51 -10.01 -22.61
CA LEU A 453 9.58 -9.08 -23.21
C LEU A 453 9.26 -7.91 -22.28
N SER A 454 8.60 -6.87 -22.82
CA SER A 454 8.26 -5.66 -22.07
C SER A 454 7.25 -5.90 -20.94
N ASP A 455 6.50 -6.99 -21.01
CA ASP A 455 5.60 -7.48 -19.98
C ASP A 455 6.26 -8.54 -19.09
N LEU A 456 7.60 -8.58 -19.09
CA LEU A 456 8.43 -9.26 -18.10
C LEU A 456 8.24 -10.79 -18.07
N HIS A 457 7.99 -11.39 -19.24
CA HIS A 457 8.05 -12.83 -19.43
C HIS A 457 8.97 -13.21 -20.60
N CYS A 458 9.52 -14.42 -20.53
CA CYS A 458 10.38 -14.96 -21.58
C CYS A 458 9.57 -15.53 -22.74
N GLN A 459 9.99 -15.19 -23.97
CA GLN A 459 9.45 -15.74 -25.21
C GLN A 459 10.53 -15.95 -26.27
#